data_AF-A0A971G6K0-F1
#
_entry.id   AF-A0A971G6K0-F1
#
_cell.length_a   1.000
_cell.length_b   1.000
_cell.length_c   1.000
_cell.angle_alpha   90.00
_cell.angle_beta   90.00
_cell.angle_gamma   90.00
#
_symmetry.space_group_name_H-M   'P 1'
#
loop_
_entity.id
_entity.type
_entity.pdbx_description
1 polymer ?
#
loop_
_entity_poly.entity_id
_entity_poly.type
_entity_poly.pdbx_seq_one_letter_code
_entity_poly.pdbx_strand_id
1 'polypeptide(L)' 'MTEFIATFYSQYGAVQFLKHAKQHQIPCRLAPVPRSLSSSCGTCAHYSHHEWDTGFVMRDLETVYRSSEGGYEVVHHGT' A
#
# COMPACT_ATOMS: atom_id res chain seq x y z
N MET A 1 -15.07 -4.74 3.13
CA MET A 1 -13.60 -4.63 3.03
C MET A 1 -13.31 -3.31 2.34
N THR A 2 -12.24 -2.63 2.77
CA THR A 2 -11.86 -1.30 2.30
C THR A 2 -10.67 -1.43 1.35
N GLU A 3 -10.67 -0.64 0.28
CA GLU A 3 -9.59 -0.61 -0.70
C GLU A 3 -8.51 0.39 -0.27
N PHE A 4 -7.26 -0.06 -0.26
CA PHE A 4 -6.11 0.74 0.13
C PHE A 4 -5.03 0.72 -0.95
N ILE A 5 -4.21 1.77 -0.93
CA ILE A 5 -2.96 1.85 -1.67
C ILE A 5 -1.83 2.08 -0.67
N ALA A 6 -0.82 1.20 -0.68
CA ALA A 6 0.43 1.43 0.04
C ALA A 6 1.53 1.86 -0.95
N THR A 7 2.22 2.95 -0.65
CA THR A 7 3.46 3.37 -1.30
C THR A 7 4.67 2.98 -0.46
N PHE A 8 5.85 2.94 -1.07
CA PHE A 8 7.06 2.41 -0.45
C PHE A 8 8.29 3.25 -0.77
N TYR A 9 9.23 3.30 0.17
CA TYR A 9 10.54 3.93 -0.05
C TYR A 9 11.40 3.13 -1.04
N SER A 10 11.19 1.81 -1.12
CA SER A 10 11.96 0.92 -1.99
C SER A 10 11.08 -0.07 -2.76
N GLN A 11 11.52 -0.47 -3.96
CA GLN A 11 10.88 -1.56 -4.72
C GLN A 11 10.92 -2.89 -3.96
N TYR A 12 11.96 -3.11 -3.14
CA TYR A 12 12.07 -4.28 -2.27
C TYR A 12 10.91 -4.33 -1.27
N GLY A 13 10.61 -3.21 -0.60
CA GLY A 13 9.47 -3.08 0.30
C GLY A 13 8.15 -3.45 -0.35
N ALA A 14 7.89 -2.95 -1.55
CA ALA A 14 6.68 -3.28 -2.32
C ALA A 14 6.53 -4.79 -2.58
N VAL A 15 7.62 -5.45 -2.99
CA VAL A 15 7.62 -6.91 -3.24
C VAL A 15 7.44 -7.70 -1.94
N GLN A 16 8.04 -7.25 -0.83
CA GLN A 16 7.87 -7.89 0.47
C GLN A 16 6.44 -7.75 1.00
N PHE A 17 5.80 -6.59 0.80
CA PHE A 17 4.40 -6.39 1.12
C PHE A 17 3.49 -7.35 0.33
N LEU A 18 3.73 -7.52 -0.97
CA LEU A 18 2.97 -8.47 -1.79
C LEU A 18 3.12 -9.92 -1.27
N LYS A 19 4.33 -10.31 -0.84
CA LYS A 19 4.56 -11.65 -0.23
C LYS A 19 3.79 -11.80 1.07
N HIS A 20 3.86 -10.81 1.96
CA HIS A 20 3.10 -10.77 3.21
C HIS A 20 1.60 -10.91 2.94
N ALA A 21 1.05 -10.07 2.05
CA ALA A 21 -0.35 -10.12 1.67
C ALA A 21 -0.76 -11.52 1.17
N LYS A 22 0.07 -12.16 0.33
CA LYS A 22 -0.17 -13.52 -0.15
C LYS A 22 -0.17 -14.56 0.98
N GLN A 23 0.75 -14.46 1.93
CA GLN A 23 0.82 -15.37 3.09
C GLN A 23 -0.40 -15.24 4.01
N HIS A 24 -0.96 -14.02 4.10
CA HIS A 24 -2.12 -13.71 4.93
C HIS A 24 -3.45 -13.73 4.15
N GLN A 25 -3.45 -14.21 2.90
CA GLN A 25 -4.65 -14.28 2.04
C GLN A 25 -5.34 -12.92 1.82
N ILE A 26 -4.56 -11.84 1.86
CA ILE A 26 -5.00 -10.48 1.60
C ILE A 26 -4.99 -10.26 0.08
N PRO A 27 -6.12 -9.89 -0.55
CA PRO A 27 -6.14 -9.51 -1.96
C PRO A 27 -5.20 -8.35 -2.18
N CYS A 28 -4.16 -8.55 -2.99
CA CYS A 28 -3.12 -7.55 -3.21
C CYS A 28 -2.50 -7.69 -4.61
N ARG A 29 -2.21 -6.56 -5.25
CA ARG A 29 -1.47 -6.48 -6.52
C ARG A 29 -0.55 -5.28 -6.53
N LEU A 30 0.61 -5.42 -7.19
CA LEU A 30 1.48 -4.28 -7.47
C LEU A 30 1.03 -3.55 -8.74
N ALA A 31 1.18 -2.23 -8.74
CA ALA A 31 0.90 -1.37 -9.88
C ALA A 31 1.79 -0.11 -9.85
N PRO A 32 1.96 0.58 -10.98
CA PRO A 32 2.51 1.94 -10.98
C PRO A 32 1.69 2.85 -10.07
N VAL A 33 2.36 3.78 -9.38
CA VAL A 33 1.69 4.74 -8.48
C VAL A 33 0.72 5.62 -9.28
N PRO A 34 -0.54 5.82 -8.81
CA PRO A 34 -1.47 6.74 -9.46
C PRO A 34 -0.89 8.14 -9.61
N ARG A 35 -1.18 8.82 -10.74
CA ARG A 35 -0.61 10.15 -11.06
C ARG A 35 -0.92 11.22 -10.01
N SER A 36 -2.01 11.07 -9.25
CA SER A 36 -2.39 11.97 -8.16
C SER A 36 -1.63 11.73 -6.85
N LEU A 37 -0.82 10.68 -6.78
CA LEU A 37 -0.03 10.29 -5.61
C LEU A 37 1.47 10.41 -5.90
N SER A 38 2.26 10.52 -4.84
CA SER A 38 3.72 10.52 -4.89
C SER A 38 4.27 9.28 -4.20
N SER A 39 5.36 8.73 -4.74
CA SER A 39 6.14 7.71 -4.06
C SER A 39 7.59 7.76 -4.49
N SER A 40 8.47 7.38 -3.56
CA SER A 40 9.91 7.30 -3.77
C SER A 40 10.33 6.23 -4.79
N CYS A 41 9.62 5.09 -4.88
CA CYS A 41 10.01 3.98 -5.76
C CYS A 41 9.13 3.79 -7.01
N GLY A 42 8.08 4.61 -7.18
CA GLY A 42 7.17 4.57 -8.33
C GLY A 42 6.24 3.34 -8.41
N THR A 43 6.33 2.41 -7.47
CA THR A 43 5.46 1.21 -7.38
C THR A 43 4.63 1.26 -6.10
N CYS A 44 3.35 0.93 -6.21
CA CYS A 44 2.43 0.81 -5.08
C CYS A 44 1.78 -0.56 -5.03
N ALA A 45 1.20 -0.89 -3.88
CA ALA A 45 0.37 -2.07 -3.67
C ALA A 45 -1.09 -1.65 -3.52
N HIS A 46 -1.97 -2.14 -4.38
CA HIS A 46 -3.41 -2.08 -4.15
C HIS A 46 -3.82 -3.30 -3.35
N TYR A 47 -4.50 -3.10 -2.23
CA TYR A 47 -4.94 -4.21 -1.38
C TYR A 47 -6.29 -3.95 -0.71
N SER A 48 -7.00 -5.03 -0.40
CA SER A 48 -8.32 -5.01 0.24
C SER A 48 -8.21 -5.55 1.67
N HIS A 49 -8.56 -4.75 2.68
CA HIS A 49 -8.48 -5.17 4.08
C HIS A 49 -9.56 -4.50 4.95
N HIS A 50 -9.77 -4.98 6.18
CA HIS A 50 -10.71 -4.34 7.11
C HIS A 50 -10.18 -3.00 7.65
N GLU A 51 -8.89 -2.99 7.96
CA GLU A 51 -8.13 -1.83 8.42
C GLU A 51 -6.93 -1.60 7.52
N TRP A 52 -6.34 -0.39 7.57
CA TRP A 52 -5.19 -0.03 6.75
C TRP A 52 -3.96 -0.88 7.11
N ASP A 53 -3.80 -1.24 8.39
CA ASP A 53 -2.73 -2.06 8.89
C ASP A 53 -3.01 -3.55 8.61
N THR A 54 -2.03 -4.21 8.00
CA THR A 54 -2.07 -5.64 7.67
C THR A 54 -1.14 -6.47 8.56
N GLY A 55 -0.48 -5.84 9.54
CA GLY A 55 0.58 -6.44 10.37
C GLY A 55 1.92 -6.58 9.65
N PHE A 56 2.11 -5.91 8.50
CA PHE A 56 3.38 -5.91 7.78
C PHE A 56 4.44 -5.06 8.52
N VAL A 57 5.71 -5.50 8.50
CA VAL A 57 6.81 -4.74 9.11
C VAL A 57 7.04 -3.44 8.32
N MET A 58 6.77 -2.29 8.93
CA MET A 58 6.54 -1.03 8.21
C MET A 58 7.78 -0.21 7.81
N ARG A 59 9.02 -0.70 7.99
CA ARG A 59 10.22 0.12 7.73
C ARG A 59 10.35 0.66 6.30
N ASP A 60 9.80 -0.04 5.31
CA ASP A 60 9.82 0.38 3.91
C ASP A 60 8.49 1.00 3.44
N LEU A 61 7.48 1.08 4.33
CA LEU A 61 6.20 1.69 4.03
C LEU A 61 6.37 3.21 4.02
N GLU A 62 5.85 3.90 3.01
CA GLU A 62 5.98 5.36 2.85
C GLU A 62 4.68 6.07 3.22
N THR A 63 3.57 5.73 2.59
CA THR A 63 2.25 6.29 2.92
C THR A 63 1.18 5.27 2.55
N VAL A 64 0.12 5.20 3.35
CA VAL A 64 -1.07 4.41 3.04
C VAL A 64 -2.23 5.34 2.78
N TYR A 65 -2.94 5.06 1.70
CA TYR A 65 -4.11 5.77 1.26
C TYR A 65 -5.32 4.85 1.27
N ARG A 66 -6.47 5.38 1.69
CA ARG A 66 -7.78 4.77 1.48
C ARG A 66 -8.36 5.26 0.15
N SER A 67 -8.89 4.36 -0.65
CA SER A 67 -9.61 4.71 -1.88
C SER A 67 -11.04 5.16 -1.53
N SER A 68 -11.49 6.27 -2.12
CA SER A 68 -12.83 6.85 -1.95
C SER A 68 -13.41 7.27 -3.31
N GLU A 69 -14.71 7.58 -3.39
CA GLU A 69 -15.40 7.95 -4.65
C GLU A 69 -14.71 9.09 -5.43
N GLY A 70 -13.96 9.97 -4.76
CA GLY A 70 -13.30 11.13 -5.37
C GLY A 70 -11.77 11.05 -5.47
N GLY A 71 -11.15 9.95 -5.02
CA GLY A 71 -9.69 9.82 -5.02
C GLY A 71 -9.15 9.07 -3.81
N TYR A 72 -8.10 9.62 -3.21
CA TYR A 72 -7.29 8.96 -2.18
C TYR A 72 -7.16 9.82 -0.94
N GLU A 73 -7.48 9.25 0.22
CA GLU A 73 -7.33 9.88 1.52
C GLU A 73 -6.13 9.27 2.25
N VAL A 74 -5.22 10.08 2.78
CA VAL A 74 -4.11 9.56 3.59
C VAL A 74 -4.64 9.03 4.91
N VAL A 75 -4.29 7.79 5.25
CA VAL A 75 -4.64 7.17 6.54
C VAL A 75 -3.43 6.84 7.40
N HIS A 76 -2.23 6.79 6.82
CA HIS A 76 -0.99 6.56 7.55
C HIS A 76 0.22 7.10 6.79
N HIS A 77 1.21 7.65 7.51
CA HIS A 77 2.53 7.99 6.99
C HIS A 77 3.58 7.08 7.66
N GLY A 78 4.41 6.45 6.84
CA GLY A 78 5.54 5.66 7.30
C GLY A 78 6.52 6.49 8.11
N THR A 79 7.25 5.82 9.00
CA THR A 79 8.22 6.43 9.93
C THR A 79 9.63 5.89 9.67
#